data_AF-A0A832CVR1-F1
#
_entry.id   AF-A0A832CVR1-F1
#
_cell.length_a   1.000
_cell.length_b   1.000
_cell.length_c   1.000
_cell.angle_alpha   90.00
_cell.angle_beta   90.00
_cell.angle_gamma   90.00
#
_symmetry.space_group_name_H-M   'P 1'
#
loop_
_entity.id
_entity.type
_entity.pdbx_description
1 polymer ?
#
loop_
_entity_poly.entity_id
_entity_poly.type
_entity_poly.pdbx_seq_one_letter_code
_entity_poly.pdbx_strand_id
1 'polypeptide(L)'
;MGRDRIKEIIRKHAWRSYPGLYEVLELACYKEAGVSCIDLLIDNSEALLAVLNKVYGGRKGLMVRYILKNIFIKPIVSQVLAGELEDALTTLLLNSPREFNDKVKIILKELGRVRNSYS
;
A
#
# COMPACT_ATOMS: atom_id res chain seq x y z
N MET A 1 7.17 6.24 14.12
CA MET A 1 5.85 5.92 14.73
C MET A 1 4.75 5.68 13.70
N GLY A 2 4.39 6.63 12.81
CA GLY A 2 3.32 6.39 11.82
C GLY A 2 3.65 5.29 10.80
N ARG A 3 4.91 5.25 10.33
CA ARG A 3 5.39 4.28 9.31
C ARG A 3 5.26 2.83 9.77
N ASP A 4 5.80 2.50 10.95
CA ASP A 4 5.79 1.13 11.47
C ASP A 4 4.37 0.63 11.72
N ARG A 5 3.48 1.53 12.14
CA ARG A 5 2.06 1.23 12.32
C ARG A 5 1.38 0.88 11.01
N ILE A 6 1.58 1.65 9.93
CA ILE A 6 1.03 1.32 8.61
C ILE A 6 1.58 -0.03 8.13
N LYS A 7 2.89 -0.27 8.31
CA LYS A 7 3.49 -1.56 7.97
C LYS A 7 2.80 -2.71 8.69
N GLU A 8 2.57 -2.56 9.99
CA GLU A 8 1.90 -3.57 10.79
C GLU A 8 0.45 -3.79 10.35
N ILE A 9 -0.31 -2.72 10.10
CA ILE A 9 -1.70 -2.79 9.64
C ILE A 9 -1.81 -3.54 8.32
N ILE A 10 -1.01 -3.14 7.31
CA ILE A 10 -1.01 -3.78 6.00
C ILE A 10 -0.57 -5.23 6.14
N ARG A 11 0.53 -5.49 6.87
CA ARG A 11 1.06 -6.84 7.06
C ARG A 11 0.04 -7.76 7.73
N LYS A 12 -0.58 -7.33 8.83
CA LYS A 12 -1.60 -8.12 9.54
C LYS A 12 -2.80 -8.42 8.64
N HIS A 13 -3.27 -7.43 7.89
CA HIS A 13 -4.37 -7.60 6.94
C HIS A 13 -4.01 -8.57 5.82
N ALA A 14 -2.86 -8.38 5.17
CA ALA A 14 -2.41 -9.19 4.06
C ALA A 14 -2.19 -10.65 4.47
N TRP A 15 -1.56 -10.90 5.62
CA TRP A 15 -1.39 -12.25 6.15
C TRP A 15 -2.71 -12.93 6.51
N ARG A 16 -3.67 -12.19 7.06
CA ARG A 16 -4.97 -12.75 7.46
C ARG A 16 -5.86 -13.06 6.26
N SER A 17 -5.89 -12.18 5.26
CA SER A 17 -6.85 -12.26 4.15
C SER A 17 -6.27 -12.91 2.90
N TYR A 18 -4.96 -12.81 2.67
CA TYR A 18 -4.31 -13.20 1.42
C TYR A 18 -2.90 -13.79 1.63
N PRO A 19 -2.69 -14.75 2.55
CA PRO A 19 -1.34 -15.17 2.97
C PRO A 19 -0.44 -15.60 1.80
N GLY A 20 -0.89 -16.55 0.96
CA GLY A 20 -0.09 -17.05 -0.15
C GLY A 20 0.18 -16.00 -1.23
N LEU A 21 -0.79 -15.12 -1.52
CA LEU A 21 -0.57 -14.03 -2.47
C LEU A 21 0.41 -12.99 -1.90
N TYR A 22 0.29 -12.67 -0.61
CA TYR A 22 1.18 -11.73 0.05
C TYR A 22 2.63 -12.20 0.09
N GLU A 23 2.88 -13.48 0.36
CA GLU A 23 4.24 -14.06 0.28
C GLU A 23 4.84 -13.94 -1.13
N VAL A 24 4.06 -14.25 -2.17
CA VAL A 24 4.53 -14.14 -3.56
C VAL A 24 4.83 -12.69 -3.94
N LEU A 25 4.01 -11.75 -3.47
CA LEU A 25 4.23 -10.32 -3.67
C LEU A 25 5.53 -9.88 -3.00
N GLU A 26 5.71 -10.18 -1.72
CA GLU A 26 6.93 -9.84 -0.99
C GLU A 26 8.17 -10.41 -1.68
N LEU A 27 8.12 -11.69 -2.10
CA LEU A 27 9.21 -12.31 -2.84
C LEU A 27 9.52 -11.56 -4.15
N ALA A 28 8.49 -11.13 -4.89
CA ALA A 28 8.68 -10.34 -6.10
C ALA A 28 9.35 -8.99 -5.81
N CYS A 29 8.91 -8.27 -4.78
CA CYS A 29 9.52 -6.99 -4.39
C CYS A 29 10.97 -7.16 -3.92
N TYR A 30 11.27 -8.20 -3.14
CA TYR A 30 12.65 -8.51 -2.76
C TYR A 30 13.52 -8.89 -3.96
N LYS A 31 13.00 -9.71 -4.88
CA LYS A 31 13.73 -10.12 -6.09
C LYS A 31 14.06 -8.94 -7.00
N GLU A 32 13.13 -8.02 -7.18
CA GLU A 32 13.24 -6.93 -8.17
C GLU A 32 13.86 -5.65 -7.58
N ALA A 33 13.68 -5.38 -6.29
CA ALA A 33 14.10 -4.13 -5.65
C ALA A 33 14.86 -4.30 -4.33
N GLY A 34 15.05 -5.53 -3.84
CA GLY A 34 15.80 -5.81 -2.61
C GLY A 34 15.11 -5.38 -1.31
N VAL A 35 13.85 -4.94 -1.36
CA VAL A 35 13.09 -4.42 -0.21
C VAL A 35 11.63 -4.90 -0.23
N SER A 36 10.95 -4.80 0.91
CA SER A 36 9.54 -5.23 1.03
C SER A 36 8.60 -4.42 0.16
N CYS A 37 7.46 -5.01 -0.24
CA CYS A 37 6.46 -4.28 -1.03
C CYS A 37 5.87 -3.10 -0.26
N ILE A 38 5.75 -3.23 1.06
CA ILE A 38 5.23 -2.14 1.90
C ILE A 38 6.23 -0.99 1.99
N ASP A 39 7.53 -1.28 2.01
CA ASP A 39 8.55 -0.23 1.95
C ASP A 39 8.50 0.50 0.60
N LEU A 40 8.37 -0.23 -0.50
CA LEU A 40 8.15 0.39 -1.81
C LEU A 40 6.87 1.23 -1.83
N LEU A 41 5.76 0.74 -1.29
CA LEU A 41 4.51 1.51 -1.22
C LEU A 41 4.71 2.88 -0.56
N ILE A 42 5.45 2.93 0.55
CA ILE A 42 5.62 4.14 1.36
C ILE A 42 6.69 5.07 0.77
N ASP A 43 7.84 4.51 0.34
CA ASP A 43 9.02 5.30 -0.02
C ASP A 43 9.20 5.48 -1.53
N ASN A 44 8.76 4.51 -2.35
CA ASN A 44 8.95 4.53 -3.79
C ASN A 44 7.84 3.74 -4.52
N SER A 45 6.65 4.33 -4.59
CA SER A 45 5.48 3.63 -5.10
C SER A 45 5.52 3.43 -6.62
N GLU A 46 6.33 4.22 -7.32
CA GLU A 46 6.67 4.03 -8.74
C GLU A 46 7.38 2.68 -8.94
N ALA A 47 8.36 2.36 -8.08
CA ALA A 47 9.02 1.05 -8.11
C ALA A 47 8.08 -0.09 -7.73
N LEU A 48 7.18 0.09 -6.74
CA LEU A 48 6.15 -0.91 -6.44
C LEU A 48 5.31 -1.22 -7.68
N LEU A 49 4.82 -0.19 -8.37
CA LEU A 49 4.01 -0.37 -9.57
C LEU A 49 4.78 -1.05 -10.69
N ALA A 50 6.06 -0.73 -10.87
CA ALA A 50 6.91 -1.40 -11.85
C ALA A 50 6.99 -2.92 -11.57
N VAL A 51 7.21 -3.31 -10.31
CA VAL A 51 7.22 -4.73 -9.89
C VAL A 51 5.87 -5.38 -10.15
N LEU A 52 4.77 -4.75 -9.72
CA LEU A 52 3.43 -5.32 -9.89
C LEU A 52 3.04 -5.45 -11.36
N ASN A 53 3.38 -4.48 -12.21
CA ASN A 53 3.14 -4.57 -13.64
C ASN A 53 4.02 -5.63 -14.31
N LYS A 54 5.25 -5.83 -13.84
CA LYS A 54 6.12 -6.89 -14.36
C LYS A 54 5.54 -8.28 -14.09
N VAL A 55 4.99 -8.50 -12.90
CA VAL A 55 4.48 -9.81 -12.46
C VAL A 55 3.02 -10.04 -12.88
N TYR A 56 2.18 -9.00 -12.81
CA TYR A 56 0.73 -9.08 -12.94
C TYR A 56 0.14 -8.13 -13.98
N GLY A 57 0.97 -7.40 -14.75
CA GLY A 57 0.55 -6.42 -15.76
C GLY A 57 -0.07 -6.99 -17.02
N GLY A 58 -0.72 -8.16 -16.93
CA GLY A 58 -1.50 -8.74 -18.01
C GLY A 58 -2.63 -7.82 -18.50
N ARG A 59 -3.39 -8.28 -19.50
CA ARG A 59 -4.35 -7.43 -20.23
C ARG A 59 -5.27 -6.66 -19.27
N LYS A 60 -5.18 -5.32 -19.33
CA LYS A 60 -5.97 -4.30 -18.61
C LYS A 60 -5.54 -3.94 -17.18
N GLY A 61 -4.46 -4.50 -16.63
CA GLY A 61 -3.93 -4.07 -15.31
C GLY A 61 -4.91 -4.27 -14.13
N LEU A 62 -5.99 -5.04 -14.33
CA LEU A 62 -7.04 -5.27 -13.33
C LEU A 62 -6.48 -5.93 -12.06
N MET A 63 -5.54 -6.86 -12.24
CA MET A 63 -4.90 -7.55 -11.12
C MET A 63 -4.03 -6.59 -10.29
N VAL A 64 -3.27 -5.71 -10.94
CA VAL A 64 -2.48 -4.67 -10.26
C VAL A 64 -3.40 -3.76 -9.45
N ARG A 65 -4.49 -3.26 -10.05
CA ARG A 65 -5.50 -2.46 -9.33
C ARG A 65 -6.08 -3.22 -8.13
N TYR A 66 -6.43 -4.49 -8.31
CA TYR A 66 -7.00 -5.32 -7.25
C TYR A 66 -6.04 -5.48 -6.07
N ILE A 67 -4.78 -5.81 -6.35
CA ILE A 67 -3.71 -5.96 -5.36
C ILE A 67 -3.53 -4.66 -4.58
N LEU A 68 -3.35 -3.54 -5.28
CA LEU A 68 -3.19 -2.23 -4.66
C LEU A 68 -4.37 -1.90 -3.75
N LYS A 69 -5.60 -1.99 -4.28
CA LYS A 69 -6.80 -1.65 -3.51
C LYS A 69 -6.95 -2.54 -2.28
N ASN A 70 -6.96 -3.85 -2.44
CA ASN A 70 -7.41 -4.76 -1.39
C ASN A 70 -6.32 -5.16 -0.40
N ILE A 71 -5.06 -5.20 -0.82
CA ILE A 71 -3.94 -5.64 0.03
C ILE A 71 -3.29 -4.44 0.71
N PHE A 72 -3.08 -3.35 -0.03
CA PHE A 72 -2.27 -2.22 0.44
C PHE A 72 -3.10 -1.03 0.92
N ILE A 73 -4.07 -0.55 0.12
CA ILE A 73 -4.79 0.70 0.40
C ILE A 73 -5.93 0.51 1.41
N LYS A 74 -6.82 -0.45 1.17
CA LYS A 74 -7.98 -0.75 2.02
C LYS A 74 -7.65 -0.85 3.51
N PRO A 75 -6.61 -1.59 3.96
CA PRO A 75 -6.33 -1.67 5.38
C PRO A 75 -5.87 -0.34 5.99
N ILE A 76 -5.26 0.57 5.22
CA ILE A 76 -4.91 1.92 5.70
C ILE A 76 -6.18 2.75 5.86
N VAL A 77 -7.03 2.77 4.83
CA VAL A 77 -8.23 3.61 4.79
C VAL A 77 -9.28 3.16 5.82
N SER A 78 -9.38 1.85 6.05
CA SER A 78 -10.28 1.29 7.07
C SER A 78 -9.96 1.78 8.49
N GLN A 79 -8.73 2.21 8.77
CA GLN A 79 -8.35 2.75 10.08
C GLN A 79 -8.85 4.18 10.31
N VAL A 80 -9.21 4.90 9.25
CA VAL A 80 -9.70 6.28 9.32
C VAL A 80 -11.18 6.39 8.94
N LEU A 81 -11.90 5.26 8.86
CA LEU A 81 -13.34 5.16 8.55
C LEU A 81 -13.79 5.91 7.28
N ALA A 82 -12.90 6.00 6.27
CA ALA A 82 -13.16 6.83 5.10
C ALA A 82 -13.22 6.01 3.80
N GLY A 83 -14.23 5.14 3.66
CA GLY A 83 -14.33 4.18 2.56
C GLY A 83 -14.23 4.78 1.15
N GLU A 84 -14.69 6.02 0.95
CA GLU A 84 -14.60 6.74 -0.34
C GLU A 84 -13.15 7.04 -0.76
N LEU A 85 -12.20 7.05 0.17
CA LEU A 85 -10.78 7.28 -0.12
C LEU A 85 -10.09 6.07 -0.76
N GLU A 86 -10.65 4.85 -0.66
CA GLU A 86 -10.01 3.65 -1.21
C GLU A 86 -9.80 3.75 -2.73
N ASP A 87 -10.86 4.08 -3.47
CA ASP A 87 -10.82 4.19 -4.92
C ASP A 87 -10.03 5.41 -5.39
N ALA A 88 -10.13 6.51 -4.66
CA ALA A 88 -9.37 7.73 -4.92
C ALA A 88 -7.85 7.51 -4.76
N LEU A 89 -7.43 6.88 -3.66
CA LEU A 89 -6.01 6.59 -3.42
C LEU A 89 -5.47 5.52 -4.36
N THR A 90 -6.25 4.49 -4.67
CA THR A 90 -5.85 3.47 -5.66
C THR A 90 -5.65 4.10 -7.04
N THR A 91 -6.58 4.96 -7.46
CA THR A 91 -6.48 5.66 -8.75
C THR A 91 -5.33 6.64 -8.77
N LEU A 92 -5.10 7.36 -7.68
CA LEU A 92 -3.96 8.26 -7.54
C LEU A 92 -2.64 7.50 -7.65
N LEU A 93 -2.50 6.36 -6.98
CA LEU A 93 -1.30 5.54 -7.08
C LEU A 93 -1.05 5.10 -8.53
N LEU A 94 -2.07 4.58 -9.22
CA LEU A 94 -1.94 4.10 -10.59
C LEU A 94 -1.53 5.19 -11.60
N ASN A 95 -1.98 6.43 -11.40
CA ASN A 95 -1.78 7.51 -12.37
C ASN A 95 -0.63 8.46 -11.99
N SER A 96 -0.43 8.70 -10.70
CA SER A 96 0.53 9.67 -10.16
C SER A 96 1.18 9.11 -8.88
N PRO A 97 2.11 8.13 -8.99
CA PRO A 97 2.71 7.45 -7.83
C PRO A 97 3.45 8.42 -6.89
N ARG A 98 4.09 9.45 -7.45
CA ARG A 98 4.80 10.47 -6.66
C ARG A 98 3.84 11.28 -5.79
N GLU A 99 2.74 11.75 -6.36
CA GLU A 99 1.69 12.45 -5.61
C GLU A 99 1.06 11.53 -4.55
N PHE A 100 0.91 10.24 -4.86
CA PHE A 100 0.46 9.25 -3.89
C PHE A 100 1.41 9.17 -2.69
N ASN A 101 2.72 9.06 -2.90
CA ASN A 101 3.69 9.02 -1.80
C ASN A 101 3.59 10.27 -0.90
N ASP A 102 3.39 11.45 -1.47
CA ASP A 102 3.23 12.68 -0.69
C ASP A 102 1.93 12.71 0.11
N LYS A 103 0.82 12.25 -0.46
CA LYS A 103 -0.45 12.07 0.26
C LYS A 103 -0.34 11.03 1.39
N VAL A 104 0.34 9.92 1.15
CA VAL A 104 0.56 8.89 2.19
C VAL A 104 1.39 9.45 3.34
N LYS A 105 2.41 10.28 3.08
CA LYS A 105 3.16 10.96 4.16
C LYS A 105 2.27 11.86 5.02
N ILE A 106 1.28 12.52 4.41
CA ILE A 106 0.29 13.33 5.16
C ILE A 106 -0.59 12.43 6.02
N ILE A 107 -1.17 11.37 5.44
CA ILE A 107 -1.99 10.38 6.18
C ILE A 107 -1.19 9.77 7.34
N LEU A 108 0.08 9.44 7.11
CA LEU A 108 1.01 8.93 8.12
C LEU A 108 1.23 9.90 9.29
N LYS A 109 1.33 11.21 9.01
CA LYS A 109 1.47 12.23 10.04
C LYS A 109 0.19 12.36 10.87
N GLU A 110 -0.98 12.35 10.21
CA GLU A 110 -2.27 12.44 10.90
C GLU A 110 -2.56 11.21 11.77
N LEU A 111 -2.29 10.00 11.27
CA LEU A 111 -2.38 8.76 12.07
C LEU A 111 -1.42 8.73 13.27
N GLY A 112 -0.31 9.46 13.19
CA GLY A 112 0.61 9.68 14.32
C GLY A 112 0.06 10.68 15.34
N ARG A 113 -0.62 11.74 14.89
CA ARG A 113 -1.19 12.80 15.73
C ARG A 113 -2.43 12.37 16.52
N VAL A 114 -3.34 11.63 15.90
CA VAL A 114 -4.58 11.15 16.54
C VAL A 114 -4.31 10.38 17.84
N ARG A 115 -3.11 9.84 18.04
CA ARG A 115 -2.72 9.16 19.28
C ARG A 115 -2.33 10.10 20.43
N ASN A 116 -1.73 11.26 20.15
CA ASN A 116 -1.29 12.18 21.22
C ASN A 116 -2.45 12.94 21.87
N SER A 117 -3.65 12.89 21.29
CA SER A 117 -4.86 13.53 21.83
C SER A 117 -5.61 12.66 22.85
N TYR A 118 -5.22 11.39 22.99
CA TYR A 118 -5.88 10.40 23.86
C TYR A 118 -4.90 9.66 24.79
N SER A 119 -3.67 10.16 24.94
CA SER A 119 -2.68 9.73 25.93
C SER A 119 -2.42 10.86 26.91
#